data_AF-A0A962YC40-F1
#
_entry.id   AF-A0A962YC40-F1
#
_cell.length_a   1.000
_cell.length_b   1.000
_cell.length_c   1.000
_cell.angle_alpha   90.00
_cell.angle_beta   90.00
_cell.angle_gamma   90.00
#
_symmetry.space_group_name_H-M   'P 1'
#
loop_
_entity.id
_entity.type
_entity.pdbx_description
1 polymer ?
#
loop_
_entity_poly.entity_id
_entity_poly.type
_entity_poly.pdbx_seq_one_letter_code
_entity_poly.pdbx_strand_id
1 'polypeptide(L)'
;MAKFELISRDTPLKPDDPVTVVRQQDLADRTLPQFRDLSESADKYYADDDLLLVINMALHTGAPLLLTGEPGTGKTQAAEFIRRYFGIPLFKFFVKSTSMAQDLMYEFDAVGYLHWAQSDKKTLQGDALTQETEAIRENFLHQRALWQAYDHEGDCVVLIDEIDKAPRDFPNDLLHEFDQHHFPHPFDPKNTIKPKSKRPPIIVITSNDERRLPDAFLRRCIFH
;
A
#
# COMPACT_ATOMS: atom_id res chain seq x y z
N MET A 1 -8.79 -14.72 23.63
CA MET A 1 -9.25 -13.34 23.31
C MET A 1 -8.10 -12.41 23.65
N ALA A 2 -7.24 -12.13 22.66
CA ALA A 2 -6.10 -11.23 22.86
C ALA A 2 -6.57 -9.78 22.66
N LYS A 3 -6.19 -8.92 23.60
CA LYS A 3 -6.57 -7.50 23.67
C LYS A 3 -6.10 -6.74 22.43
N PHE A 4 -7.05 -6.04 21.82
CA PHE A 4 -6.81 -4.98 20.85
C PHE A 4 -6.36 -3.74 21.63
N GLU A 5 -5.11 -3.31 21.48
CA GLU A 5 -4.65 -2.04 22.06
C GLU A 5 -4.43 -1.01 20.93
N LEU A 6 -4.96 0.18 21.16
CA LEU A 6 -4.99 1.31 20.24
C LEU A 6 -3.63 2.02 20.25
N ILE A 7 -3.26 2.71 19.16
CA ILE A 7 -2.27 3.80 19.27
C ILE A 7 -2.87 4.80 20.25
N SER A 8 -2.34 4.84 21.47
CA SER A 8 -2.86 5.68 22.54
C SER A 8 -1.76 6.52 23.17
N ARG A 9 -2.13 7.71 23.64
CA ARG A 9 -1.53 8.33 24.81
C ARG A 9 -2.56 8.17 25.94
N ASP A 10 -2.56 7.03 26.60
CA ASP A 10 -3.40 6.70 27.78
C ASP A 10 -4.79 7.37 27.84
N THR A 11 -5.82 6.86 27.16
CA THR A 11 -7.24 7.03 27.58
C THR A 11 -8.15 5.95 26.95
N PRO A 12 -9.06 5.30 27.72
CA PRO A 12 -9.89 4.20 27.22
C PRO A 12 -11.23 4.69 26.63
N LEU A 13 -11.60 4.17 25.45
CA LEU A 13 -12.95 4.33 24.89
C LEU A 13 -13.64 2.97 24.75
N LYS A 14 -14.96 2.95 25.01
CA LYS A 14 -15.82 1.75 24.92
C LYS A 14 -16.34 1.55 23.49
N PRO A 15 -16.54 0.30 23.02
CA PRO A 15 -17.04 0.01 21.68
C PRO A 15 -18.57 -0.10 21.62
N ASP A 16 -19.16 0.36 20.52
CA ASP A 16 -20.52 0.01 20.07
C ASP A 16 -20.49 -0.99 18.89
N ASP A 17 -21.60 -1.70 18.77
CA ASP A 17 -21.89 -3.02 18.17
C ASP A 17 -21.54 -3.24 16.65
N PRO A 18 -21.52 -4.51 16.18
CA PRO A 18 -20.80 -4.96 14.98
C PRO A 18 -21.70 -5.23 13.77
N VAL A 19 -21.12 -5.22 12.57
CA VAL A 19 -21.37 -6.22 11.48
C VAL A 19 -20.19 -6.20 10.47
N THR A 20 -19.54 -7.34 10.19
CA THR A 20 -19.39 -7.97 8.84
C THR A 20 -18.34 -9.12 8.87
N VAL A 21 -18.79 -10.37 8.68
CA VAL A 21 -18.15 -11.57 9.27
C VAL A 21 -17.02 -12.27 8.47
N VAL A 22 -16.69 -11.89 7.22
CA VAL A 22 -15.60 -12.59 6.49
C VAL A 22 -14.27 -11.84 6.57
N ARG A 23 -14.27 -10.53 6.33
CA ARG A 23 -13.11 -9.63 6.56
C ARG A 23 -12.73 -9.55 8.05
N GLN A 24 -13.72 -9.66 8.94
CA GLN A 24 -13.51 -9.66 10.38
C GLN A 24 -12.67 -10.84 10.87
N GLN A 25 -12.69 -12.01 10.24
CA GLN A 25 -11.92 -13.15 10.72
C GLN A 25 -10.43 -12.95 10.46
N ASP A 26 -10.05 -12.53 9.25
CA ASP A 26 -8.65 -12.20 8.91
C ASP A 26 -8.13 -10.97 9.68
N LEU A 27 -9.00 -9.99 9.98
CA LEU A 27 -8.68 -8.83 10.81
C LEU A 27 -8.68 -9.12 12.32
N ALA A 28 -9.52 -10.05 12.80
CA ALA A 28 -9.58 -10.42 14.22
C ALA A 28 -8.35 -11.23 14.64
N ASP A 29 -7.76 -11.97 13.71
CA ASP A 29 -6.49 -12.69 13.90
C ASP A 29 -5.25 -11.80 13.65
N ARG A 30 -5.47 -10.49 13.39
CA ARG A 30 -4.40 -9.51 13.25
C ARG A 30 -3.75 -9.25 14.61
N THR A 31 -2.52 -9.69 14.77
CA THR A 31 -1.64 -9.19 15.83
C THR A 31 -1.07 -7.86 15.37
N LEU A 32 -1.43 -6.76 16.03
CA LEU A 32 -0.82 -5.46 15.76
C LEU A 32 0.69 -5.53 16.03
N PRO A 33 1.52 -4.76 15.30
CA PRO A 33 2.95 -4.70 15.57
C PRO A 33 3.20 -4.22 17.01
N GLN A 34 4.34 -4.59 17.60
CA GLN A 34 4.67 -4.18 18.96
C GLN A 34 4.69 -2.65 19.08
N PHE A 35 3.89 -2.14 20.01
CA PHE A 35 3.79 -0.71 20.33
C PHE A 35 5.12 -0.20 20.90
N ARG A 36 5.60 0.94 20.40
CA ARG A 36 6.74 1.66 20.96
C ARG A 36 6.30 3.00 21.52
N ASP A 37 7.06 3.51 22.48
CA ASP A 37 6.75 4.79 23.12
C ASP A 37 6.80 5.94 22.08
N LEU A 38 5.75 6.76 22.06
CA LEU A 38 5.59 7.86 21.09
C LEU A 38 6.70 8.91 21.24
N SER A 39 7.20 9.10 22.47
CA SER A 39 8.16 10.15 22.79
C SER A 39 9.53 9.95 22.16
N GLU A 40 9.96 8.70 21.95
CA GLU A 40 11.28 8.41 21.37
C GLU A 40 11.26 8.26 19.85
N SER A 41 10.10 7.95 19.26
CA SER A 41 10.00 7.56 17.85
C SER A 41 9.64 8.73 16.91
N ALA A 42 9.13 9.85 17.43
CA ALA A 42 8.68 10.98 16.64
C ALA A 42 8.90 12.35 17.33
N ASP A 43 10.15 12.68 17.66
CA ASP A 43 10.55 13.96 18.31
C ASP A 43 9.96 15.26 17.70
N LYS A 44 9.41 15.22 16.47
CA LYS A 44 8.95 16.40 15.73
C LYS A 44 7.59 16.27 15.02
N TYR A 45 6.86 15.16 15.18
CA TYR A 45 5.53 15.00 14.58
C TYR A 45 4.50 14.72 15.66
N TYR A 46 3.52 15.61 15.78
CA TYR A 46 2.47 15.53 16.78
C TYR A 46 1.15 15.24 16.06
N ALA A 47 0.73 13.98 16.08
CA ALA A 47 -0.63 13.63 15.65
C ALA A 47 -1.61 14.13 16.72
N ASP A 48 -2.66 14.84 16.29
CA ASP A 48 -3.78 15.18 17.16
C ASP A 48 -4.65 13.95 17.46
N ASP A 49 -5.54 14.08 18.45
CA ASP A 49 -6.37 12.97 18.92
C ASP A 49 -7.33 12.46 17.82
N ASP A 50 -7.79 13.35 16.94
CA ASP A 50 -8.67 13.02 15.83
C ASP A 50 -7.91 12.17 14.78
N LEU A 51 -6.68 12.54 14.44
CA LEU A 51 -5.82 11.78 13.54
C LEU A 51 -5.47 10.41 14.14
N LEU A 52 -5.16 10.36 15.44
CA LEU A 52 -4.92 9.08 16.13
C LEU A 52 -6.16 8.17 16.10
N LEU A 53 -7.35 8.73 16.33
CA LEU A 53 -8.61 8.00 16.24
C LEU A 53 -8.83 7.41 14.84
N VAL A 54 -8.63 8.22 13.80
CA VAL A 54 -8.79 7.81 12.40
C VAL A 54 -7.76 6.74 12.03
N ILE A 55 -6.49 6.90 12.43
CA ILE A 55 -5.46 5.87 12.23
C ILE A 55 -5.89 4.55 12.90
N ASN A 56 -6.35 4.61 14.14
CA ASN A 56 -6.81 3.43 14.86
C ASN A 56 -8.01 2.75 14.18
N MET A 57 -8.96 3.52 13.68
CA MET A 57 -10.10 3.00 12.91
C MET A 57 -9.62 2.30 11.63
N ALA A 58 -8.70 2.90 10.88
CA ALA A 58 -8.12 2.31 9.67
C ALA A 58 -7.39 1.00 9.99
N LEU A 59 -6.62 0.95 11.08
CA LEU A 59 -5.94 -0.27 11.52
C LEU A 59 -6.92 -1.37 11.95
N HIS A 60 -7.99 -1.03 12.67
CA HIS A 60 -8.98 -2.01 13.13
C HIS A 60 -9.81 -2.58 11.97
N THR A 61 -10.24 -1.73 11.05
CA THR A 61 -11.07 -2.11 9.90
C THR A 61 -10.26 -2.66 8.73
N GLY A 62 -8.94 -2.47 8.74
CA GLY A 62 -8.06 -2.74 7.61
C GLY A 62 -8.41 -1.90 6.37
N ALA A 63 -9.17 -0.82 6.51
CA ALA A 63 -9.52 0.07 5.41
C ALA A 63 -8.38 1.06 5.14
N PRO A 64 -8.19 1.51 3.88
CA PRO A 64 -7.21 2.53 3.57
C PRO A 64 -7.45 3.82 4.37
N LEU A 65 -6.38 4.41 4.90
CA LEU A 65 -6.39 5.72 5.55
C LEU A 65 -6.20 6.80 4.50
N LEU A 66 -7.18 7.69 4.34
CA LEU A 66 -7.10 8.84 3.44
C LEU A 66 -6.90 10.12 4.26
N LEU A 67 -5.78 10.81 4.05
CA LEU A 67 -5.46 12.08 4.69
C LEU A 67 -5.65 13.20 3.69
N THR A 68 -6.52 14.15 4.01
CA THR A 68 -6.86 15.31 3.16
C THR A 68 -6.42 16.62 3.82
N GLY A 69 -6.38 17.71 3.05
CA GLY A 69 -6.08 19.05 3.55
C GLY A 69 -4.96 19.75 2.79
N GLU A 70 -4.60 20.96 3.20
CA GLU A 70 -3.65 21.81 2.47
C GLU A 70 -2.22 21.21 2.43
N PRO A 71 -1.42 21.55 1.41
CA PRO A 71 0.01 21.20 1.38
C PRO A 71 0.73 21.68 2.65
N GLY A 72 1.58 20.82 3.23
CA GLY A 72 2.34 21.16 4.44
C GLY A 72 1.67 20.83 5.78
N THR A 73 0.48 20.23 5.79
CA THR A 73 -0.24 19.80 7.02
C THR A 73 0.27 18.50 7.64
N GLY A 74 1.36 17.92 7.15
CA GLY A 74 1.94 16.73 7.75
C GLY A 74 1.36 15.38 7.29
N LYS A 75 0.54 15.35 6.23
CA LYS A 75 -0.10 14.11 5.71
C LYS A 75 0.92 13.01 5.38
N THR A 76 1.95 13.34 4.61
CA THR A 76 3.04 12.43 4.27
C THR A 76 3.83 11.99 5.53
N GLN A 77 3.91 12.85 6.54
CA GLN A 77 4.58 12.55 7.80
C GLN A 77 3.77 11.57 8.67
N ALA A 78 2.46 11.48 8.50
CA ALA A 78 1.63 10.48 9.21
C ALA A 78 2.04 9.04 8.87
N ALA A 79 2.33 8.73 7.59
CA ALA A 79 2.82 7.41 7.20
C ALA A 79 4.20 7.11 7.81
N GLU A 80 5.07 8.13 7.87
CA GLU A 80 6.38 8.04 8.52
C GLU A 80 6.25 7.86 10.04
N PHE A 81 5.23 8.47 10.65
CA PHE A 81 4.88 8.26 12.05
C PHE A 81 4.47 6.80 12.30
N ILE A 82 3.54 6.25 11.52
CA ILE A 82 3.11 4.84 11.62
C ILE A 82 4.33 3.91 11.46
N ARG A 83 5.18 4.15 10.46
CA ARG A 83 6.43 3.41 10.23
C ARG A 83 7.30 3.35 11.48
N ARG A 84 7.59 4.51 12.08
CA ARG A 84 8.47 4.63 13.24
C ARG A 84 7.84 4.05 14.51
N TYR A 85 6.55 4.34 14.72
CA TYR A 85 5.79 3.89 15.87
C TYR A 85 5.76 2.36 15.98
N PHE A 86 5.49 1.67 14.87
CA PHE A 86 5.45 0.22 14.84
C PHE A 86 6.80 -0.43 14.51
N GLY A 87 7.82 0.34 14.11
CA GLY A 87 9.12 -0.18 13.71
C GLY A 87 9.06 -1.07 12.45
N ILE A 88 8.13 -0.80 11.55
CA ILE A 88 7.88 -1.57 10.31
C ILE A 88 8.38 -0.81 9.07
N PRO A 89 8.60 -1.47 7.91
CA PRO A 89 9.02 -0.78 6.70
C PRO A 89 7.91 0.05 6.07
N LEU A 90 8.30 1.06 5.28
CA LEU A 90 7.42 1.96 4.53
C LEU A 90 7.81 1.95 3.06
N PHE A 91 6.89 1.52 2.21
CA PHE A 91 7.00 1.56 0.76
C PHE A 91 6.25 2.78 0.23
N LYS A 92 6.89 3.61 -0.58
CA LYS A 92 6.33 4.89 -1.03
C LYS A 92 6.06 4.88 -2.52
N PHE A 93 4.91 5.40 -2.91
CA PHE A 93 4.54 5.68 -4.28
C PHE A 93 4.09 7.14 -4.40
N PHE A 94 4.78 7.91 -5.23
CA PHE A 94 4.44 9.30 -5.52
C PHE A 94 3.65 9.36 -6.82
N VAL A 95 2.42 9.86 -6.74
CA VAL A 95 1.49 9.89 -7.86
C VAL A 95 1.86 11.02 -8.83
N LYS A 96 1.78 10.71 -10.12
CA LYS A 96 1.97 11.66 -11.24
C LYS A 96 0.69 11.74 -12.07
N SER A 97 0.60 12.77 -12.91
CA SER A 97 -0.53 12.96 -13.84
C SER A 97 -0.70 11.85 -14.87
N THR A 98 0.33 11.03 -15.07
CA THR A 98 0.35 9.88 -15.98
C THR A 98 0.32 8.54 -15.24
N SER A 99 0.20 8.55 -13.90
CA SER A 99 0.23 7.32 -13.12
C SER A 99 -0.99 6.45 -13.39
N MET A 100 -0.76 5.14 -13.46
CA MET A 100 -1.75 4.08 -13.57
C MET A 100 -1.67 3.16 -12.37
N ALA A 101 -2.76 2.44 -12.04
CA ALA A 101 -2.77 1.53 -10.88
C ALA A 101 -1.67 0.45 -10.97
N GLN A 102 -1.33 0.00 -12.17
CA GLN A 102 -0.20 -0.92 -12.42
C GLN A 102 1.14 -0.39 -11.91
N ASP A 103 1.36 0.93 -11.89
CA ASP A 103 2.63 1.53 -11.48
C ASP A 103 2.89 1.37 -9.97
N LEU A 104 1.87 1.02 -9.18
CA LEU A 104 2.03 0.58 -7.79
C LEU A 104 2.55 -0.85 -7.69
N MET A 105 2.24 -1.70 -8.68
CA MET A 105 2.59 -3.11 -8.70
C MET A 105 3.99 -3.31 -9.28
N TYR A 106 4.22 -2.88 -10.51
CA TYR A 106 5.48 -3.08 -11.21
C TYR A 106 5.75 -1.99 -12.26
N GLU A 107 6.99 -1.93 -12.71
CA GLU A 107 7.43 -1.14 -13.86
C GLU A 107 8.23 -2.06 -14.78
N PHE A 108 7.91 -2.07 -16.07
CA PHE A 108 8.65 -2.85 -17.06
C PHE A 108 9.52 -1.95 -17.93
N ASP A 109 10.84 -2.16 -17.88
CA ASP A 109 11.78 -1.44 -18.74
C ASP A 109 11.76 -2.00 -20.17
N ALA A 110 10.76 -1.58 -20.92
CA ALA A 110 10.59 -1.98 -22.31
C ALA A 110 11.75 -1.50 -23.21
N VAL A 111 12.41 -0.39 -22.86
CA VAL A 111 13.52 0.19 -23.64
C VAL A 111 14.78 -0.64 -23.45
N GLY A 112 15.14 -0.93 -22.19
CA GLY A 112 16.25 -1.83 -21.85
C GLY A 112 16.03 -3.22 -22.44
N TYR A 113 14.82 -3.75 -22.32
CA TYR A 113 14.46 -5.05 -22.90
C TYR A 113 14.58 -5.05 -24.43
N LEU A 114 14.14 -3.99 -25.12
CA LEU A 114 14.27 -3.89 -26.57
C LEU A 114 15.74 -3.83 -27.01
N HIS A 115 16.56 -3.06 -26.30
CA HIS A 115 17.99 -2.96 -26.57
C HIS A 115 18.69 -4.32 -26.40
N TRP A 116 18.39 -5.02 -25.30
CA TRP A 116 18.85 -6.41 -25.08
C TRP A 116 18.39 -7.33 -26.22
N ALA A 117 17.10 -7.29 -26.56
CA ALA A 117 16.51 -8.15 -27.58
C ALA A 117 17.10 -7.89 -28.99
N GLN A 118 17.61 -6.70 -29.29
CA GLN A 118 18.28 -6.40 -30.55
C GLN A 118 19.76 -6.80 -30.54
N SER A 119 20.41 -6.75 -29.38
CA SER A 119 21.85 -7.03 -29.22
C SER A 119 22.15 -8.53 -29.17
N ASP A 120 21.34 -9.29 -28.43
CA ASP A 120 21.60 -10.71 -28.12
C ASP A 120 20.84 -11.71 -29.00
N LYS A 121 19.84 -11.26 -29.79
CA LYS A 121 19.10 -12.14 -30.73
C LYS A 121 19.95 -12.76 -31.85
N LYS A 122 21.22 -12.40 -32.00
CA LYS A 122 22.11 -13.04 -32.96
C LYS A 122 22.49 -14.48 -32.59
N THR A 123 22.24 -14.93 -31.36
CA THR A 123 22.86 -16.16 -30.84
C THR A 123 21.88 -17.28 -30.46
N LEU A 124 20.58 -17.02 -30.30
CA LEU A 124 19.64 -17.99 -29.73
C LEU A 124 18.65 -18.52 -30.80
N GLN A 125 18.66 -19.84 -31.06
CA GLN A 125 17.71 -20.58 -31.93
C GLN A 125 17.18 -21.84 -31.20
N GLY A 126 15.87 -22.13 -31.33
CA GLY A 126 15.20 -23.35 -30.84
C GLY A 126 14.39 -23.19 -29.53
N ASP A 127 13.77 -24.27 -29.04
CA ASP A 127 12.87 -24.28 -27.86
C ASP A 127 13.54 -23.92 -26.51
N ALA A 128 14.87 -23.87 -26.45
CA ALA A 128 15.60 -23.30 -25.31
C ALA A 128 15.42 -21.76 -25.19
N LEU A 129 15.00 -21.09 -26.27
CA LEU A 129 14.70 -19.65 -26.30
C LEU A 129 13.61 -19.26 -25.32
N THR A 130 12.55 -20.05 -25.15
CA THR A 130 11.35 -19.59 -24.44
C THR A 130 11.58 -19.42 -22.95
N GLN A 131 12.17 -20.41 -22.28
CA GLN A 131 12.48 -20.30 -20.84
C GLN A 131 13.59 -19.27 -20.56
N GLU A 132 14.61 -19.21 -21.42
CA GLU A 132 15.71 -18.25 -21.26
C GLU A 132 15.23 -16.81 -21.52
N THR A 133 14.32 -16.61 -22.49
CA THR A 133 13.70 -15.30 -22.76
C THR A 133 12.77 -14.86 -21.63
N GLU A 134 12.04 -15.78 -21.00
CA GLU A 134 11.20 -15.48 -19.83
C GLU A 134 12.07 -15.04 -18.64
N ALA A 135 13.10 -15.81 -18.29
CA ALA A 135 14.03 -15.44 -17.21
C ALA A 135 14.71 -14.09 -17.47
N ILE A 136 14.99 -13.76 -18.73
CA ILE A 136 15.59 -12.47 -19.08
C ILE A 136 14.57 -11.33 -19.00
N ARG A 137 13.30 -11.55 -19.36
CA ARG A 137 12.24 -10.54 -19.18
C ARG A 137 12.06 -10.12 -17.74
N GLU A 138 12.16 -11.07 -16.80
CA GLU A 138 12.10 -10.78 -15.36
C GLU A 138 13.17 -9.77 -14.91
N ASN A 139 14.35 -9.75 -15.56
CA ASN A 139 15.40 -8.79 -15.22
C ASN A 139 15.03 -7.33 -15.52
N PHE A 140 14.05 -7.11 -16.41
CA PHE A 140 13.52 -5.79 -16.75
C PHE A 140 12.24 -5.46 -16.01
N LEU A 141 11.79 -6.35 -15.11
CA LEU A 141 10.64 -6.14 -14.26
C LEU A 141 11.08 -5.59 -12.91
N HIS A 142 10.64 -4.38 -12.60
CA HIS A 142 10.93 -3.73 -11.34
C HIS A 142 9.70 -3.74 -10.44
N GLN A 143 9.82 -4.38 -9.28
CA GLN A 143 8.79 -4.39 -8.26
C GLN A 143 8.59 -2.99 -7.68
N ARG A 144 7.34 -2.55 -7.58
CA ARG A 144 6.95 -1.24 -7.05
C ARG A 144 6.31 -1.37 -5.67
N ALA A 145 5.86 -0.26 -5.10
CA ALA A 145 5.53 -0.15 -3.68
C ALA A 145 4.57 -1.23 -3.17
N LEU A 146 3.52 -1.57 -3.92
CA LEU A 146 2.54 -2.58 -3.53
C LEU A 146 3.10 -4.00 -3.66
N TRP A 147 3.86 -4.29 -4.72
CA TRP A 147 4.52 -5.59 -4.85
C TRP A 147 5.54 -5.79 -3.74
N GLN A 148 6.41 -4.81 -3.48
CA GLN A 148 7.39 -4.86 -2.40
C GLN A 148 6.72 -5.10 -1.04
N ALA A 149 5.56 -4.48 -0.81
CA ALA A 149 4.76 -4.72 0.38
C ALA A 149 4.20 -6.15 0.44
N TYR A 150 3.72 -6.69 -0.68
CA TYR A 150 3.21 -8.05 -0.74
C TYR A 150 4.32 -9.10 -0.62
N ASP A 151 5.53 -8.80 -1.09
CA ASP A 151 6.70 -9.67 -1.01
C ASP A 151 7.43 -9.60 0.35
N HIS A 152 7.02 -8.69 1.23
CA HIS A 152 7.58 -8.55 2.57
C HIS A 152 6.99 -9.60 3.55
N GLU A 153 7.85 -10.22 4.37
CA GLU A 153 7.46 -11.29 5.31
C GLU A 153 6.81 -10.80 6.62
N GLY A 154 6.44 -9.52 6.71
CA GLY A 154 5.87 -8.93 7.93
C GLY A 154 4.87 -7.81 7.66
N ASP A 155 4.46 -7.14 8.74
CA ASP A 155 3.63 -5.94 8.65
C ASP A 155 4.43 -4.80 8.01
N CYS A 156 3.77 -4.00 7.17
CA CYS A 156 4.39 -2.86 6.49
C CYS A 156 3.36 -1.78 6.19
N VAL A 157 3.85 -0.59 5.83
CA VAL A 157 3.05 0.54 5.40
C VAL A 157 3.30 0.82 3.93
N VAL A 158 2.23 1.07 3.17
CA VAL A 158 2.31 1.61 1.81
C VAL A 158 1.75 3.02 1.83
N LEU A 159 2.56 3.99 1.40
CA LEU A 159 2.15 5.37 1.20
C LEU A 159 1.89 5.63 -0.28
N ILE A 160 0.71 6.15 -0.60
CA ILE A 160 0.30 6.65 -1.92
C ILE A 160 0.14 8.16 -1.76
N ASP A 161 1.15 8.91 -2.18
CA ASP A 161 1.23 10.34 -1.94
C ASP A 161 0.60 11.12 -3.11
N GLU A 162 -0.23 12.12 -2.78
CA GLU A 162 -0.86 13.07 -3.71
C GLU A 162 -1.74 12.40 -4.79
N ILE A 163 -2.66 11.54 -4.36
CA ILE A 163 -3.56 10.76 -5.24
C ILE A 163 -4.38 11.62 -6.21
N ASP A 164 -4.68 12.85 -5.84
CA ASP A 164 -5.42 13.84 -6.64
C ASP A 164 -4.66 14.31 -7.89
N LYS A 165 -3.35 14.05 -8.00
CA LYS A 165 -2.58 14.32 -9.23
C LYS A 165 -2.92 13.36 -10.37
N ALA A 166 -3.44 12.16 -10.07
CA ALA A 166 -3.71 11.13 -11.05
C ALA A 166 -4.91 11.45 -11.98
N PRO A 167 -5.06 10.70 -13.09
CA PRO A 167 -6.30 10.66 -13.86
C PRO A 167 -7.50 10.18 -13.02
N ARG A 168 -8.73 10.48 -13.48
CA ARG A 168 -9.97 10.16 -12.75
C ARG A 168 -10.21 8.66 -12.51
N ASP A 169 -9.66 7.82 -13.37
CA ASP A 169 -9.87 6.37 -13.31
C ASP A 169 -8.96 5.71 -12.25
N PHE A 170 -7.80 6.32 -11.98
CA PHE A 170 -6.77 5.78 -11.09
C PHE A 170 -7.25 5.43 -9.67
N PRO A 171 -8.01 6.28 -8.93
CA PRO A 171 -8.47 5.92 -7.60
C PRO A 171 -9.40 4.71 -7.59
N ASN A 172 -10.28 4.56 -8.59
CA ASN A 172 -11.20 3.44 -8.65
C ASN A 172 -10.47 2.12 -8.97
N ASP A 173 -9.50 2.17 -9.88
CA ASP A 173 -8.67 1.02 -10.21
C ASP A 173 -7.88 0.55 -8.99
N LEU A 174 -7.36 1.48 -8.17
CA LEU A 174 -6.68 1.14 -6.92
C LEU A 174 -7.57 0.41 -5.91
N LEU A 175 -8.85 0.80 -5.79
CA LEU A 175 -9.76 0.11 -4.88
C LEU A 175 -9.96 -1.34 -5.27
N HIS A 176 -9.99 -1.63 -6.57
CA HIS A 176 -10.11 -3.01 -7.03
C HIS A 176 -8.92 -3.84 -6.54
N GLU A 177 -7.71 -3.32 -6.68
CA GLU A 177 -6.48 -3.98 -6.23
C GLU A 177 -6.42 -4.15 -4.70
N PHE A 178 -6.90 -3.16 -3.95
CA PHE A 178 -6.96 -3.24 -2.49
C PHE A 178 -8.05 -4.19 -1.99
N ASP A 179 -9.20 -4.26 -2.66
CA ASP A 179 -10.28 -5.18 -2.27
C ASP A 179 -9.87 -6.65 -2.50
N GLN A 180 -9.08 -6.94 -3.54
CA GLN A 180 -8.61 -8.31 -3.84
C GLN A 180 -7.37 -8.72 -3.04
N HIS A 181 -6.54 -7.76 -2.62
CA HIS A 181 -5.24 -8.00 -1.99
C HIS A 181 -4.33 -8.96 -2.77
N HIS A 182 -4.50 -9.03 -4.09
CA HIS A 182 -3.66 -9.83 -4.96
C HIS A 182 -3.76 -9.30 -6.40
N PHE A 183 -2.72 -9.51 -7.20
CA PHE A 183 -2.74 -9.16 -8.62
C PHE A 183 -1.97 -10.22 -9.45
N PRO A 184 -2.35 -10.46 -10.71
CA PRO A 184 -1.68 -11.43 -11.55
C PRO A 184 -0.23 -11.01 -11.86
N HIS A 185 0.69 -11.98 -11.93
CA HIS A 185 2.04 -11.70 -12.38
C HIS A 185 2.03 -11.26 -13.86
N PRO A 186 2.72 -10.18 -14.24
CA PRO A 186 2.62 -9.59 -15.58
C PRO A 186 3.06 -10.53 -16.72
N PHE A 187 3.97 -11.45 -16.43
CA PHE A 187 4.48 -12.43 -17.40
C PHE A 187 4.03 -13.87 -17.16
N ASP A 188 3.38 -14.13 -16.02
CA ASP A 188 2.80 -15.45 -15.72
C ASP A 188 1.41 -15.27 -15.10
N PRO A 189 0.37 -15.05 -15.93
CA PRO A 189 -0.97 -14.78 -15.41
C PRO A 189 -1.58 -15.90 -14.55
N LYS A 190 -0.98 -17.10 -14.55
CA LYS A 190 -1.39 -18.21 -13.68
C LYS A 190 -0.85 -18.06 -12.27
N ASN A 191 0.22 -17.28 -12.10
CA ASN A 191 0.78 -16.93 -10.83
C ASN A 191 0.22 -15.59 -10.35
N THR A 192 0.01 -15.46 -9.05
CA THR A 192 -0.61 -14.28 -8.44
C THR A 192 0.26 -13.80 -7.30
N ILE A 193 0.57 -12.51 -7.31
CA ILE A 193 1.27 -11.85 -6.21
C ILE A 193 0.26 -11.53 -5.13
N LYS A 194 0.53 -11.98 -3.91
CA LYS A 194 -0.31 -11.81 -2.73
C LYS A 194 0.58 -11.59 -1.50
N PRO A 195 0.08 -10.97 -0.42
CA PRO A 195 0.85 -10.76 0.79
C PRO A 195 1.45 -12.05 1.37
N LYS A 196 2.78 -12.14 1.44
CA LYS A 196 3.50 -13.26 2.06
C LYS A 196 3.22 -13.36 3.57
N SER A 197 3.06 -12.21 4.22
CA SER A 197 2.66 -12.10 5.62
C SER A 197 1.24 -12.61 5.90
N LYS A 198 0.47 -12.96 4.84
CA LYS A 198 -0.97 -13.28 4.86
C LYS A 198 -1.87 -12.13 5.32
N ARG A 199 -1.28 -10.97 5.62
CA ARG A 199 -1.97 -9.79 6.12
C ARG A 199 -1.79 -8.66 5.10
N PRO A 200 -2.84 -7.87 4.84
CA PRO A 200 -2.70 -6.73 3.96
C PRO A 200 -1.83 -5.65 4.60
N PRO A 201 -1.05 -4.90 3.80
CA PRO A 201 -0.30 -3.76 4.30
C PRO A 201 -1.21 -2.65 4.81
N ILE A 202 -0.69 -1.81 5.69
CA ILE A 202 -1.36 -0.57 6.11
C ILE A 202 -1.27 0.42 4.94
N ILE A 203 -2.41 0.72 4.31
CA ILE A 203 -2.46 1.68 3.19
C ILE A 203 -2.72 3.08 3.74
N VAL A 204 -1.81 4.01 3.45
CA VAL A 204 -1.97 5.45 3.72
C VAL A 204 -1.98 6.17 2.38
N ILE A 205 -3.01 6.97 2.15
CA ILE A 205 -3.21 7.77 0.94
C ILE A 205 -3.26 9.23 1.37
N THR A 206 -2.61 10.12 0.62
CA THR A 206 -2.68 11.56 0.86
C THR A 206 -3.28 12.27 -0.34
N SER A 207 -4.01 13.35 -0.09
CA SER A 207 -4.53 14.25 -1.12
C SER A 207 -4.39 15.71 -0.65
N ASN A 208 -4.09 16.61 -1.58
CA ASN A 208 -4.09 18.05 -1.32
C ASN A 208 -5.46 18.70 -1.58
N ASP A 209 -6.50 17.90 -1.85
CA ASP A 209 -7.82 18.33 -2.28
C ASP A 209 -7.81 19.25 -3.53
N GLU A 210 -6.80 19.10 -4.39
CA GLU A 210 -6.71 19.84 -5.66
C GLU A 210 -7.79 19.39 -6.65
N ARG A 211 -8.19 18.12 -6.54
CA ARG A 211 -9.26 17.50 -7.34
C ARG A 211 -10.12 16.60 -6.47
N ARG A 212 -11.43 16.77 -6.59
CA ARG A 212 -12.40 15.94 -5.88
C ARG A 212 -12.28 14.47 -6.30
N LEU A 213 -12.01 13.61 -5.32
CA LEU A 213 -11.99 12.16 -5.49
C LEU A 213 -13.41 11.58 -5.68
N PRO A 214 -13.57 10.47 -6.41
CA PRO A 214 -14.88 9.84 -6.58
C PRO A 214 -15.50 9.41 -5.24
N ASP A 215 -16.81 9.60 -5.07
CA ASP A 215 -17.50 9.22 -3.83
C ASP A 215 -17.36 7.72 -3.51
N ALA A 216 -17.26 6.86 -4.53
CA ALA A 216 -17.03 5.43 -4.38
C ALA A 216 -15.66 5.10 -3.75
N PHE A 217 -14.66 5.97 -3.96
CA PHE A 217 -13.35 5.90 -3.31
C PHE A 217 -13.43 6.31 -1.85
N LEU A 218 -14.05 7.46 -1.58
CA LEU A 218 -14.20 8.00 -0.23
C LEU A 218 -14.92 7.02 0.70
N ARG A 219 -15.98 6.35 0.24
CA ARG A 219 -16.74 5.37 1.04
C ARG A 219 -15.96 4.12 1.46
N ARG A 220 -14.84 3.83 0.80
CA ARG A 220 -13.99 2.68 1.13
C ARG A 220 -12.78 3.07 1.99
N CYS A 221 -12.57 4.36 2.23
CA CYS A 221 -11.48 4.87 3.03
C CYS A 221 -11.99 5.37 4.39
N ILE A 222 -11.14 5.28 5.41
CA ILE A 222 -11.30 6.05 6.64
C ILE A 222 -10.57 7.37 6.40
N PHE A 223 -11.29 8.49 6.50
CA PHE A 223 -10.75 9.79 6.10
C PHE A 223 -10.56 10.73 7.29
N HIS A 224 -9.53 11.56 7.20
CA HIS A 224 -9.24 12.70 8.05
C HIS A 224 -9.09 13.96 7.19
#